data_AF-K1Z1R8-F1
#
_entry.id   AF-K1Z1R8-F1
#
_cell.length_a   1.000
_cell.length_b   1.000
_cell.length_c   1.000
_cell.angle_alpha   90.00
_cell.angle_beta   90.00
_cell.angle_gamma   90.00
#
_symmetry.space_group_name_H-M   'P 1'
#
loop_
_entity.id
_entity.type
_entity.pdbx_description
1 polymer ?
#
loop_
_entity_poly.entity_id
_entity_poly.type
_entity_poly.pdbx_seq_one_letter_code
_entity_poly.pdbx_strand_id
1 'polypeptide(L)' 'MYKSIYDADIADADVVVMFLYPPHMKKLTEKLKEIKQTAKILSYTFLLPGWTPVAHEGGVYLYKK' A
#
# COMPACT_ATOMS: atom_id res chain seq x y z
N MET A 1 -3.93 2.27 21.60
CA MET A 1 -4.36 3.53 20.95
C MET A 1 -4.06 3.38 19.46
N TYR A 2 -5.06 3.56 18.59
CA TYR A 2 -4.89 3.43 17.14
C TYR A 2 -4.34 4.75 16.58
N LYS A 3 -3.42 4.68 15.61
CA LYS A 3 -2.95 5.84 14.85
C LYS A 3 -3.50 5.76 13.43
N SER A 4 -3.86 6.91 12.87
CA SER A 4 -4.17 7.01 11.45
C SER A 4 -2.91 6.65 10.65
N ILE A 5 -3.09 5.89 9.56
CA ILE A 5 -1.99 5.50 8.68
C ILE A 5 -1.28 6.73 8.07
N TYR A 6 -1.95 7.87 8.00
CA TYR A 6 -1.37 9.11 7.49
C TYR A 6 -0.34 9.73 8.46
N ASP A 7 -0.46 9.42 9.75
CA ASP A 7 0.37 9.97 10.82
C ASP A 7 1.36 8.93 11.38
N ALA A 8 1.26 7.69 10.90
CA ALA A 8 2.17 6.61 11.27
C ALA A 8 3.52 6.78 10.54
N ASP A 9 4.61 6.51 11.25
CA ASP A 9 5.90 6.27 10.63
C ASP A 9 5.91 4.86 10.04
N ILE A 10 6.09 4.78 8.73
CA ILE A 10 6.10 3.55 7.95
C ILE A 10 7.39 3.42 7.13
N ALA A 11 8.34 4.33 7.29
CA ALA A 11 9.52 4.42 6.44
C ALA A 11 10.32 3.11 6.43
N ASP A 12 10.40 2.44 7.57
CA ASP A 12 11.18 1.21 7.75
C ASP A 12 10.47 -0.09 7.37
N ALA A 13 9.20 -0.05 6.96
CA ALA A 13 8.43 -1.24 6.65
C ALA A 13 8.98 -2.01 5.44
N ASP A 14 9.22 -3.31 5.62
CA ASP A 14 9.59 -4.23 4.52
C ASP A 14 8.36 -4.74 3.75
N VAL A 15 7.22 -4.84 4.42
CA VAL A 15 5.96 -5.31 3.83
C VAL A 15 4.80 -4.44 4.35
N VAL A 16 3.95 -3.98 3.43
CA VAL A 16 2.70 -3.29 3.76
C VAL A 16 1.54 -4.15 3.26
N VAL A 17 0.61 -4.50 4.15
CA VAL A 17 -0.62 -5.21 3.81
C VAL A 17 -1.81 -4.29 4.08
N MET A 18 -2.68 -4.11 3.09
CA MET A 18 -3.80 -3.18 3.19
C MET A 18 -5.10 -3.78 2.66
N PHE A 19 -6.18 -3.47 3.36
CA PHE A 19 -7.55 -3.70 2.94
C PHE A 19 -8.34 -2.41 3.24
N LEU A 20 -8.65 -1.65 2.19
CA LEU A 20 -9.13 -0.26 2.30
C LEU A 20 -10.29 0.01 1.34
N TYR A 21 -10.59 1.29 1.06
CA TYR A 21 -11.72 1.74 0.23
C TYR A 21 -11.25 2.77 -0.82
N PRO A 22 -11.79 2.78 -2.07
CA PRO A 22 -11.27 3.57 -3.20
C PRO A 22 -10.99 5.07 -2.96
N PRO A 23 -11.84 5.83 -2.23
CA PRO A 23 -11.61 7.25 -1.97
C PRO A 23 -10.29 7.55 -1.26
N HIS A 24 -9.75 6.58 -0.51
CA HIS A 24 -8.49 6.75 0.22
C HIS A 24 -7.26 6.31 -0.57
N MET A 25 -7.43 5.55 -1.66
CA MET A 25 -6.32 4.94 -2.39
C MET A 25 -5.36 5.99 -2.97
N LYS A 26 -5.88 7.14 -3.46
CA LYS A 26 -5.04 8.24 -3.98
C LYS A 26 -4.17 8.90 -2.89
N LYS A 27 -4.72 9.10 -1.69
CA LYS A 27 -3.94 9.67 -0.58
C LYS A 27 -2.93 8.65 -0.06
N LEU A 28 -3.31 7.38 -0.07
CA LEU A 28 -2.45 6.28 0.36
C LEU A 28 -1.26 6.09 -0.58
N THR A 29 -1.43 6.17 -1.90
CA THR A 29 -0.32 6.07 -2.86
C THR A 29 0.76 7.11 -2.61
N GLU A 30 0.40 8.31 -2.14
CA GLU A 30 1.38 9.33 -1.74
C GLU A 30 2.11 8.94 -0.46
N LYS A 31 1.38 8.47 0.57
CA LYS A 31 2.00 8.01 1.82
C LYS A 31 2.94 6.83 1.60
N LEU A 32 2.61 5.92 0.69
CA LEU A 32 3.46 4.78 0.33
C LEU A 32 4.78 5.21 -0.33
N LYS A 33 4.96 6.46 -0.77
CA LYS A 33 6.26 6.97 -1.23
C LYS A 33 7.28 7.12 -0.10
N GLU A 34 6.88 7.03 1.16
CA GLU A 34 7.78 7.12 2.32
C GLU A 34 8.48 5.79 2.67
N ILE A 35 7.92 4.63 2.30
CA ILE A 35 8.50 3.32 2.64
C ILE A 35 9.81 3.02 1.89
N LYS A 36 10.54 1.95 2.24
CA LYS A 36 11.75 1.54 1.50
C LYS A 36 11.44 1.15 0.06
N GLN A 37 12.35 1.44 -0.88
CA GLN A 37 12.23 1.01 -2.29
C GLN A 37 12.24 -0.53 -2.44
N THR A 38 12.80 -1.24 -1.46
CA THR A 38 12.80 -2.70 -1.42
C THR A 38 11.50 -3.30 -0.88
N ALA A 39 10.58 -2.46 -0.41
CA ALA A 39 9.36 -2.92 0.24
C ALA A 39 8.38 -3.57 -0.74
N LYS A 40 7.59 -4.51 -0.23
CA LYS A 40 6.48 -5.13 -0.94
C LYS A 40 5.16 -4.58 -0.43
N ILE A 41 4.22 -4.35 -1.33
CA ILE A 41 2.89 -3.85 -0.99
C ILE A 41 1.85 -4.87 -1.45
N LEU A 42 0.99 -5.32 -0.53
CA LEU A 42 -0.14 -6.21 -0.79
C LEU A 42 -1.42 -5.43 -0.57
N SER A 43 -2.20 -5.21 -1.63
CA SER A 43 -3.52 -4.57 -1.55
C SER A 43 -4.61 -5.59 -1.81
N TYR A 44 -5.54 -5.74 -0.88
CA TYR A 44 -6.71 -6.59 -1.07
C TYR A 44 -7.88 -5.79 -1.65
N THR A 45 -8.56 -6.36 -2.63
CA THR A 45 -9.76 -5.87 -3.34
C THR A 45 -9.53 -4.69 -4.30
N PHE A 46 -8.65 -3.72 -3.97
CA PHE A 46 -8.52 -2.49 -4.75
C PHE A 46 -7.11 -2.25 -5.29
N LEU A 47 -7.02 -1.79 -6.55
CA LEU A 47 -5.76 -1.38 -7.18
C LEU A 47 -5.27 -0.03 -6.66
N LEU A 48 -3.95 0.13 -6.57
CA LEU A 48 -3.30 1.41 -6.33
C LEU A 48 -3.28 2.25 -7.63
N PRO A 49 -3.88 3.47 -7.64
CA PRO A 49 -3.92 4.30 -8.83
C PRO A 49 -2.53 4.66 -9.34
N GLY A 50 -2.27 4.41 -10.63
CA GLY A 50 -0.98 4.72 -11.27
C GLY A 50 0.15 3.72 -10.99
N TRP A 51 -0.13 2.63 -10.26
CA TRP A 51 0.83 1.56 -9.99
C TRP A 51 0.42 0.29 -10.73
N THR A 52 1.41 -0.44 -11.26
CA THR A 52 1.19 -1.72 -11.95
C THR A 52 1.52 -2.88 -10.99
N PRO A 53 0.57 -3.78 -10.70
CA PRO A 53 0.86 -4.94 -9.87
C PRO A 53 1.78 -5.93 -10.60
N VAL A 54 2.67 -6.58 -9.86
CA VAL A 54 3.60 -7.60 -10.38
C VAL A 54 3.03 -9.02 -10.28
N ALA A 55 2.04 -9.23 -9.43
CA ALA A 55 1.29 -10.49 -9.30
C ALA A 55 -0.09 -10.23 -8.70
N HIS A 56 -1.03 -11.14 -8.92
CA HIS A 56 -2.32 -11.12 -8.26
C HIS A 56 -2.89 -12.52 -8.03
N GLU A 57 -3.57 -12.72 -6.90
CA GLU A 57 -4.25 -13.97 -6.57
C GLU A 57 -5.40 -13.69 -5.61
N GLY A 58 -6.59 -14.26 -5.84
CA GLY A 58 -7.71 -14.16 -4.91
C GLY A 58 -8.14 -12.73 -4.54
N GLY A 59 -7.95 -11.75 -5.44
CA GLY A 59 -8.24 -10.33 -5.18
C GLY A 59 -7.14 -9.59 -4.41
N VAL A 60 -6.00 -10.23 -4.14
CA VAL A 60 -4.80 -9.59 -3.59
C VAL A 60 -3.89 -9.19 -4.75
N TYR A 61 -3.42 -7.95 -4.72
CA TYR A 61 -2.50 -7.37 -5.69
C TYR A 61 -1.15 -7.10 -5.02
N LEU A 62 -0.09 -7.67 -5.58
CA LEU A 62 1.28 -7.44 -5.12
C LEU A 62 1.94 -6.34 -5.97
N TYR A 63 2.58 -5.39 -5.30
CA TYR A 63 3.41 -4.36 -5.91
C TYR A 63 4.83 -4.42 -5.34
N LYS A 64 5.80 -4.11 -6.19
CA LYS A 64 7.15 -3.70 -5.78
C LYS A 64 7.18 -2.18 -5.85
N LYS A 65 7.80 -1.55 -4.85
CA LYS A 65 8.01 -0.11 -4.88
C LYS A 65 9.09 0.28 -5.90
#